data_AF-A0A173MYX5-F1
#
_entry.id   AF-A0A173MYX5-F1
#
_cell.length_a   1.000
_cell.length_b   1.000
_cell.length_c   1.000
_cell.angle_alpha   90.00
_cell.angle_beta   90.00
_cell.angle_gamma   90.00
#
_symmetry.space_group_name_H-M   'P 1'
#
loop_
_entity.id
_entity.type
_entity.pdbx_description
1 polymer ?
#
loop_
_entity_poly.entity_id
_entity_poly.type
_entity_poly.pdbx_seq_one_letter_code
_entity_poly.pdbx_strand_id
1 'polypeptide(L)' 'MRSMAGAGGYREHDILVLTETGADNITGFAYGPAHNIIS' A
#
# COMPACT_ATOMS: atom_id res chain seq x y z
N MET A 1 -13.73 6.57 -25.58
CA MET A 1 -13.18 5.70 -24.53
C MET A 1 -14.02 5.90 -23.29
N ARG A 2 -14.83 4.91 -22.87
CA ARG A 2 -15.67 5.05 -21.68
C ARG A 2 -14.82 4.83 -20.43
N SER A 3 -14.99 5.68 -19.42
CA SER A 3 -14.50 5.40 -18.07
C SER A 3 -15.16 4.11 -17.56
N MET A 4 -14.36 3.22 -16.99
CA MET A 4 -14.85 1.99 -16.36
C MET A 4 -14.94 2.20 -14.86
N ALA A 5 -15.88 1.50 -14.21
CA ALA A 5 -15.92 1.47 -12.75
C ALA A 5 -14.56 0.96 -12.22
N GLY A 6 -13.95 1.72 -11.29
CA GLY A 6 -12.63 1.41 -10.76
C GLY A 6 -11.46 1.81 -11.67
N ALA A 7 -11.66 2.66 -12.67
CA ALA A 7 -10.56 3.22 -13.44
C ALA A 7 -9.70 4.15 -12.56
N GLY A 8 -8.44 3.77 -12.33
CA GLY A 8 -7.49 4.51 -11.52
C GLY A 8 -6.15 3.77 -11.39
N GLY A 9 -5.13 4.47 -10.89
CA GLY A 9 -3.86 3.87 -10.47
C GLY A 9 -3.90 3.57 -8.97
N TYR A 10 -3.65 2.33 -8.59
CA TYR A 10 -3.70 1.86 -7.21
C TYR A 10 -2.35 1.23 -6.84
N ARG A 11 -1.71 1.70 -5.78
CA ARG A 11 -0.41 1.19 -5.34
C ARG A 11 -0.20 1.49 -3.86
N GLU A 12 0.23 0.48 -3.13
CA GLU A 12 0.92 0.62 -1.85
C GLU A 12 2.38 0.21 -2.04
N HIS A 13 3.30 0.67 -1.20
CA HIS A 13 4.72 0.33 -1.33
C HIS A 13 5.42 0.26 0.02
N ASP A 14 5.96 -0.91 0.33
CA ASP A 14 6.70 -1.15 1.56
C ASP A 14 8.22 -1.26 1.37
N ILE A 15 8.96 -1.04 2.45
CA ILE A 15 10.40 -1.31 2.53
C ILE A 15 10.64 -2.39 3.57
N LEU A 16 11.32 -3.46 3.16
CA LEU A 16 11.63 -4.60 4.01
C LEU A 16 13.14 -4.75 4.16
N VAL A 17 13.60 -5.01 5.37
CA VAL A 17 14.97 -5.43 5.67
C VAL A 17 14.99 -6.95 5.78
N LEU A 18 15.84 -7.63 5.01
CA LEU A 18 15.97 -9.09 5.09
C LEU A 18 16.80 -9.48 6.32
N THR A 19 16.36 -10.50 7.04
CA THR A 19 17.05 -11.11 8.18
C THR A 19 17.39 -12.57 7.87
N GLU A 20 18.10 -13.26 8.78
CA GLU A 20 18.51 -14.65 8.57
C GLU A 20 17.33 -15.62 8.38
N THR A 21 16.18 -15.31 8.98
CA THR A 21 15.01 -16.19 8.97
C THR A 21 13.76 -15.54 8.36
N GLY A 22 13.86 -14.32 7.81
CA GLY A 22 12.68 -13.60 7.32
C GLY A 22 12.95 -12.18 6.83
N ALA A 23 11.98 -11.30 7.06
CA ALA A 23 12.04 -9.89 6.67
C ALA A 23 11.25 -9.01 7.64
N ASP A 24 11.87 -7.92 8.07
CA ASP A 24 11.26 -6.91 8.92
C ASP A 24 10.75 -5.76 8.06
N ASN A 25 9.45 -5.48 8.13
CA ASN A 25 8.84 -4.35 7.45
C ASN A 25 9.10 -3.07 8.26
N ILE A 26 9.76 -2.09 7.63
CA ILE A 26 10.09 -0.81 8.27
C ILE A 26 9.18 0.33 7.80
N THR A 27 8.18 0.07 6.95
CA THR A 27 7.14 1.04 6.64
C THR A 27 6.22 1.20 7.84
N GLY A 28 6.21 2.39 8.44
CA GLY A 28 5.38 2.69 9.62
C GLY A 28 4.06 3.40 9.35
N PHE A 29 3.81 3.86 8.11
CA PHE A 29 2.58 4.57 7.77
C PHE A 29 1.46 3.57 7.47
N ALA A 30 0.30 3.77 8.10
CA ALA A 30 -0.86 2.92 7.86
C ALA A 30 -1.36 3.06 6.41
N TYR A 31 -1.76 1.95 5.80
CA TYR A 31 -2.24 1.94 4.42
C TYR A 31 -3.63 1.30 4.30
N GLY A 32 -4.27 1.52 3.15
CA GLY A 32 -5.59 0.97 2.83
C GLY A 32 -6.80 1.76 3.36
N PRO A 33 -8.03 1.30 3.02
CA PRO A 33 -9.25 2.08 3.21
C PRO A 33 -9.62 2.41 4.66
N ALA A 34 -9.13 1.62 5.63
CA ALA A 34 -9.39 1.85 7.05
C ALA A 34 -8.74 3.15 7.57
N HIS A 35 -7.70 3.64 6.90
CA HIS A 35 -6.92 4.80 7.34
C HIS A 35 -6.78 5.88 6.27
N ASN A 36 -6.84 5.52 4.98
CA ASN A 36 -6.51 6.42 3.86
C ASN A 36 -7.73 6.98 3.11
N ILE A 37 -8.92 7.01 3.74
CA ILE A 37 -10.06 7.80 3.26
C ILE A 37 -10.04 9.14 3.99
N ILE A 38 -9.73 10.22 3.27
CA ILE A 38 -9.63 11.57 3.82
C ILE A 38 -10.90 12.35 3.48
N SER A 39 -11.50 13.00 4.49
CA SER A 39 -12.72 13.80 4.41
C SER A 39 -12.45 15.30 4.39
#